data_AF-E9CT17-F1
#
_entry.id   AF-E9CT17-F1
#
_cell.length_a   1.000
_cell.length_b   1.000
_cell.length_c   1.000
_cell.angle_alpha   90.00
_cell.angle_beta   90.00
_cell.angle_gamma   90.00
#
_symmetry.space_group_name_H-M   'P 1'
#
loop_
_entity.id
_entity.type
_entity.pdbx_description
1 polymer ?
#
loop_
_entity_poly.entity_id
_entity_poly.type
_entity_poly.pdbx_seq_one_letter_code
_entity_poly.pdbx_strand_id
1 'polypeptide(L)'
;MDWGNKDPLRRGPVVVSRHQNTVRRRNAIGAHGGSYAIYHALAVASKHLNLEHRPDFTNTEPAANIGPHPQWADKKKIVSMDPLGHLAPWIFKDFITNENIDIRPTIAITKAHMKLPELEQSVRSGRLVPDGKICLNEIGELAVTKIAVEPVWYLPGIAERFEIDEGTLRRALFEVTGGSYPELITRGDIKLFLPPIGGLTVYCFGDPAKMSDPNVRLALRVHDECNGSDVFGSDICTCRPYLIFGVEEAVREAQNGGSGVVIYFRKEGRALGEVTKYLVYNARKRGSDLASEYFKRTENIAGVKDMRFQALMPDVLHWLGITKIDRMLSMSNMKHDAIVEQGIPIHERVPIPDELIPEDSRVEIDAKIHSGYFTTGHVMSMDELASVQGRAWDDVDH
;
A
#
# COMPACT_ATOMS: atom_id res chain seq x y z
N MET A 1 3.86 27.01 -2.17
CA MET A 1 4.26 25.66 -1.73
C MET A 1 5.40 25.21 -2.61
N ASP A 2 6.48 24.76 -2.00
CA ASP A 2 7.70 24.31 -2.68
C ASP A 2 7.94 22.82 -2.36
N TRP A 3 7.37 21.92 -3.18
CA TRP A 3 7.41 20.47 -2.91
C TRP A 3 8.85 19.95 -2.92
N GLY A 4 9.23 19.22 -1.86
CA GLY A 4 10.61 18.75 -1.65
C GLY A 4 11.52 19.77 -0.95
N ASN A 5 11.03 20.92 -0.51
CA ASN A 5 11.86 21.82 0.30
C ASN A 5 12.13 21.20 1.69
N LYS A 6 13.39 21.26 2.15
CA LYS A 6 13.83 20.78 3.47
C LYS A 6 13.18 21.53 4.62
N ASP A 7 12.91 22.82 4.44
CA ASP A 7 12.26 23.66 5.43
C ASP A 7 10.74 23.45 5.35
N PRO A 8 10.10 22.88 6.39
CA PRO A 8 8.66 22.62 6.39
C PRO A 8 7.80 23.86 6.15
N LEU A 9 8.24 25.04 6.62
CA LEU A 9 7.49 26.29 6.48
C LEU A 9 7.56 26.83 5.04
N ARG A 10 8.71 26.67 4.38
CA ARG A 10 8.86 27.02 2.95
C ARG A 10 8.16 26.02 2.03
N ARG A 11 8.23 24.73 2.38
CA ARG A 11 7.45 23.67 1.72
C ARG A 11 5.98 24.05 1.82
N GLY A 12 5.50 24.29 3.03
CA GLY A 12 4.12 24.66 3.36
C GLY A 12 3.19 23.44 3.58
N PRO A 13 2.05 23.61 4.26
CA PRO A 13 1.11 22.53 4.56
C PRO A 13 0.31 22.09 3.33
N VAL A 14 -0.18 20.85 3.34
CA VAL A 14 -1.22 20.40 2.39
C VAL A 14 -2.56 20.95 2.85
N VAL A 15 -3.21 21.74 2.01
CA VAL A 15 -4.49 22.41 2.32
C VAL A 15 -5.46 22.13 1.18
N VAL A 16 -6.47 21.31 1.46
CA VAL A 16 -7.51 20.91 0.49
C VAL A 16 -8.90 21.44 0.83
N SER A 17 -9.10 21.89 2.08
CA SER A 17 -10.40 22.27 2.59
C SER A 17 -11.04 23.45 1.84
N ARG A 18 -12.37 23.42 1.72
CA ARG A 18 -13.18 24.40 0.98
C ARG A 18 -13.97 25.35 1.90
N HIS A 19 -13.67 25.41 3.20
CA HIS A 19 -14.26 26.42 4.09
C HIS A 19 -14.03 27.83 3.56
N GLN A 20 -14.95 28.76 3.87
CA GLN A 20 -14.91 30.14 3.36
C GLN A 20 -13.55 30.82 3.62
N ASN A 21 -12.93 30.57 4.77
CA ASN A 21 -11.64 31.13 5.14
C ASN A 21 -10.44 30.43 4.46
N THR A 22 -10.62 29.19 4.02
CA THR A 22 -9.56 28.34 3.47
C THR A 22 -9.57 28.26 1.93
N VAL A 23 -10.72 28.54 1.29
CA VAL A 23 -10.92 28.33 -0.15
C VAL A 23 -9.92 29.09 -1.03
N ARG A 24 -9.50 30.30 -0.60
CA ARG A 24 -8.50 31.11 -1.33
C ARG A 24 -7.05 30.67 -1.08
N ARG A 25 -6.80 29.86 -0.06
CA ARG A 25 -5.46 29.39 0.35
C ARG A 25 -5.24 27.91 0.05
N ARG A 26 -6.24 27.25 -0.53
CA ARG A 26 -6.18 25.86 -0.97
C ARG A 26 -5.06 25.66 -1.99
N ASN A 27 -4.24 24.66 -1.78
CA ASN A 27 -3.12 24.29 -2.64
C ASN A 27 -3.16 22.82 -3.10
N ALA A 28 -4.27 22.13 -2.84
CA ALA A 28 -4.54 20.77 -3.28
C ALA A 28 -5.96 20.59 -3.82
N ILE A 29 -6.13 19.67 -4.77
CA ILE A 29 -7.43 19.20 -5.30
C ILE A 29 -7.87 17.98 -4.48
N GLY A 30 -9.17 17.71 -4.36
CA GLY A 30 -9.70 16.51 -3.71
C GLY A 30 -10.28 16.78 -2.32
N ALA A 31 -10.06 15.86 -1.38
CA ALA A 31 -10.50 15.96 0.01
C ALA A 31 -9.62 15.10 0.93
N HIS A 32 -9.60 15.43 2.23
CA HIS A 32 -9.03 14.56 3.26
C HIS A 32 -9.89 13.30 3.47
N GLY A 33 -9.30 12.22 3.99
CA GLY A 33 -10.02 10.98 4.29
C GLY A 33 -9.95 9.93 3.20
N GLY A 34 -9.22 10.19 2.09
CA GLY A 34 -9.13 9.28 0.94
C GLY A 34 -10.50 8.79 0.45
N SER A 35 -10.66 7.47 0.31
CA SER A 35 -11.93 6.84 -0.06
C SER A 35 -13.10 7.11 0.91
N TYR A 36 -12.84 7.58 2.13
CA TYR A 36 -13.87 7.88 3.13
C TYR A 36 -14.44 9.30 3.03
N ALA A 37 -13.86 10.16 2.18
CA ALA A 37 -14.31 11.55 2.03
C ALA A 37 -15.80 11.66 1.62
N ILE A 38 -16.31 10.70 0.85
CA ILE A 38 -17.72 10.67 0.45
C ILE A 38 -18.64 10.39 1.65
N TYR A 39 -18.25 9.49 2.55
CA TYR A 39 -19.01 9.25 3.79
C TYR A 39 -18.98 10.47 4.70
N HIS A 40 -17.84 11.16 4.79
CA HIS A 40 -17.75 12.43 5.51
C HIS A 40 -18.70 13.48 4.90
N ALA A 41 -18.78 13.57 3.56
CA ALA A 41 -19.73 14.46 2.89
C ALA A 41 -21.19 14.10 3.21
N LEU A 42 -21.53 12.81 3.25
CA LEU A 42 -22.86 12.34 3.66
C LEU A 42 -23.16 12.67 5.14
N ALA A 43 -22.18 12.53 6.04
CA ALA A 43 -22.34 12.89 7.45
C ALA A 43 -22.62 14.39 7.62
N VAL A 44 -21.97 15.25 6.84
CA VAL A 44 -22.24 16.69 6.81
C VAL A 44 -23.64 16.97 6.26
N ALA A 45 -23.99 16.39 5.11
CA ALA A 45 -25.29 16.60 4.46
C ALA A 45 -26.47 16.13 5.34
N SER A 46 -26.28 15.04 6.08
CA SER A 46 -27.25 14.49 7.04
C SER A 46 -27.19 15.13 8.43
N LYS A 47 -26.35 16.17 8.63
CA LYS A 47 -26.16 16.90 9.89
C LYS A 47 -25.65 16.06 11.07
N HIS A 48 -25.08 14.88 10.80
CA HIS A 48 -24.34 14.09 11.81
C HIS A 48 -22.97 14.71 12.12
N LEU A 49 -22.43 15.53 11.21
CA LEU A 49 -21.21 16.29 11.40
C LEU A 49 -21.42 17.77 11.07
N ASN A 50 -21.03 18.66 11.97
CA ASN A 50 -21.04 20.09 11.67
C ASN A 50 -19.98 20.39 10.61
N LEU A 51 -20.36 21.11 9.55
CA LEU A 51 -19.44 21.55 8.50
C LEU A 51 -18.24 22.29 9.11
N GLU A 52 -18.47 23.19 10.06
CA GLU A 52 -17.41 24.00 10.68
C GLU A 52 -16.66 23.27 11.82
N HIS A 53 -16.89 21.96 11.99
CA HIS A 53 -16.14 21.17 12.95
C HIS A 53 -14.63 21.21 12.63
N ARG A 54 -13.84 21.48 13.67
CA ARG A 54 -12.39 21.39 13.64
C ARG A 54 -11.96 20.20 14.49
N PRO A 55 -11.20 19.24 13.93
CA PRO A 55 -10.63 18.16 14.72
C PRO A 55 -9.75 18.71 15.84
N ASP A 56 -9.85 18.11 17.02
CA ASP A 56 -8.93 18.33 18.12
C ASP A 56 -7.80 17.29 18.03
N PHE A 57 -6.57 17.76 17.87
CA PHE A 57 -5.37 16.92 17.75
C PHE A 57 -4.60 16.79 19.08
N THR A 58 -5.15 17.26 20.20
CA THR A 58 -4.55 17.11 21.53
C THR A 58 -4.33 15.64 21.86
N ASN A 59 -3.10 15.27 22.29
CA ASN A 59 -2.70 13.90 22.62
C ASN A 59 -2.79 12.91 21.44
N THR A 60 -2.67 13.39 20.20
CA THR A 60 -2.67 12.56 18.98
C THR A 60 -1.28 12.44 18.35
N GLU A 61 -0.23 12.85 19.06
CA GLU A 61 1.16 12.81 18.60
C GLU A 61 1.56 11.41 18.12
N PRO A 62 2.42 11.30 17.08
CA PRO A 62 2.90 10.01 16.62
C PRO A 62 3.51 9.17 17.73
N ALA A 63 3.07 7.91 17.88
CA ALA A 63 3.58 7.01 18.92
C ALA A 63 5.04 6.54 18.70
N ALA A 64 5.63 6.90 17.55
CA ALA A 64 7.03 6.67 17.23
C ALA A 64 7.56 7.84 16.38
N ASN A 65 8.82 8.21 16.60
CA ASN A 65 9.50 9.21 15.80
C ASN A 65 10.03 8.55 14.52
N ILE A 66 9.63 9.08 13.37
CA ILE A 66 10.14 8.67 12.05
C ILE A 66 10.72 9.91 11.38
N GLY A 67 11.92 9.77 10.82
CA GLY A 67 12.64 10.83 10.14
C GLY A 67 12.99 12.05 11.02
N PRO A 68 13.29 13.21 10.39
CA PRO A 68 13.31 13.41 8.95
C PRO A 68 14.42 12.63 8.26
N HIS A 69 14.12 12.06 7.09
CA HIS A 69 15.10 11.39 6.25
C HIS A 69 15.46 12.26 5.03
N PRO A 70 16.70 12.22 4.51
CA PRO A 70 17.11 13.05 3.36
C PRO A 70 16.19 12.94 2.14
N GLN A 71 15.60 11.77 1.92
CA GLN A 71 14.68 11.47 0.82
C GLN A 71 13.41 12.33 0.85
N TRP A 72 13.00 12.85 2.01
CA TRP A 72 11.81 13.70 2.14
C TRP A 72 11.96 15.05 1.43
N ALA A 73 13.20 15.46 1.21
CA ALA A 73 13.54 16.69 0.50
C ALA A 73 13.91 16.46 -0.97
N ASP A 74 13.72 15.24 -1.48
CA ASP A 74 13.86 14.95 -2.89
C ASP A 74 12.48 14.86 -3.53
N LYS A 75 12.15 15.89 -4.34
CA LYS A 75 10.86 15.99 -5.05
C LYS A 75 10.58 14.81 -6.00
N LYS A 76 11.60 14.01 -6.34
CA LYS A 76 11.46 12.82 -7.19
C LYS A 76 11.30 11.54 -6.40
N LYS A 77 11.67 11.49 -5.12
CA LYS A 77 11.61 10.26 -4.30
C LYS A 77 10.24 10.02 -3.70
N ILE A 78 9.56 11.07 -3.25
CA ILE A 78 8.23 10.98 -2.65
C ILE A 78 7.27 11.89 -3.41
N VAL A 79 6.37 11.30 -4.17
CA VAL A 79 5.42 11.99 -5.06
C VAL A 79 3.97 11.58 -4.82
N SER A 80 3.72 10.52 -4.07
CA SER A 80 2.39 9.91 -3.86
C SER A 80 1.90 9.92 -2.40
N MET A 81 2.68 10.50 -1.49
CA MET A 81 2.32 10.75 -0.09
C MET A 81 2.93 12.07 0.41
N ASP A 82 2.44 12.60 1.53
CA ASP A 82 2.97 13.80 2.17
C ASP A 82 4.07 13.44 3.19
N PRO A 83 5.36 13.79 2.96
CA PRO A 83 6.43 13.45 3.88
C PRO A 83 6.26 14.02 5.29
N LEU A 84 5.50 15.11 5.43
CA LEU A 84 5.24 15.79 6.70
C LEU A 84 3.88 15.40 7.30
N GLY A 85 3.18 14.44 6.70
CA GLY A 85 1.79 14.14 6.99
C GLY A 85 1.50 13.74 8.44
N HIS A 86 2.45 13.13 9.13
CA HIS A 86 2.34 12.71 10.54
C HIS A 86 2.67 13.83 11.53
N LEU A 87 3.28 14.93 11.07
CA LEU A 87 3.68 16.06 11.91
C LEU A 87 2.90 17.33 11.58
N ALA A 88 2.06 17.31 10.54
CA ALA A 88 1.39 18.49 10.01
C ALA A 88 0.63 19.31 11.08
N PRO A 89 -0.17 18.73 12.00
CA PRO A 89 -0.86 19.49 13.04
C PRO A 89 0.07 20.29 13.97
N TRP A 90 1.27 19.78 14.24
CA TRP A 90 2.22 20.39 15.17
C TRP A 90 3.17 21.37 14.48
N ILE A 91 3.65 21.03 13.28
CA ILE A 91 4.51 21.92 12.48
C ILE A 91 3.74 23.19 12.09
N PHE A 92 2.47 23.04 11.71
CA PHE A 92 1.65 24.13 11.19
C PHE A 92 0.62 24.65 12.21
N LYS A 93 0.89 24.48 13.51
CA LYS A 93 -0.02 24.88 14.58
C LYS A 93 -0.47 26.34 14.47
N ASP A 94 0.46 27.26 14.19
CA ASP A 94 0.14 28.69 14.05
C ASP A 94 -0.79 28.98 12.87
N PHE A 95 -0.65 28.25 11.75
CA PHE A 95 -1.57 28.37 10.62
C PHE A 95 -2.97 27.89 10.99
N ILE A 96 -3.06 26.84 11.80
CA ILE A 96 -4.35 26.31 12.28
C ILE A 96 -5.00 27.28 13.26
N THR A 97 -4.27 27.75 14.27
CA THR A 97 -4.85 28.54 15.37
C THR A 97 -5.01 30.01 15.03
N ASN A 98 -4.00 30.63 14.40
CA ASN A 98 -3.94 32.08 14.21
C ASN A 98 -4.54 32.48 12.86
N GLU A 99 -4.39 31.63 11.83
CA GLU A 99 -4.84 31.90 10.47
C GLU A 99 -6.10 31.10 10.07
N ASN A 100 -6.64 30.27 10.99
CA ASN A 100 -7.85 29.46 10.81
C ASN A 100 -7.82 28.61 9.53
N ILE A 101 -6.68 27.98 9.25
CA ILE A 101 -6.51 27.05 8.12
C ILE A 101 -6.82 25.62 8.58
N ASP A 102 -7.71 24.94 7.87
CA ASP A 102 -8.00 23.51 8.08
C ASP A 102 -6.87 22.65 7.48
N ILE A 103 -5.92 22.29 8.34
CA ILE A 103 -4.80 21.40 8.05
C ILE A 103 -4.99 20.12 8.86
N ARG A 104 -4.96 18.97 8.20
CA ARG A 104 -5.16 17.66 8.82
C ARG A 104 -3.99 16.73 8.53
N PRO A 105 -3.67 15.80 9.45
CA PRO A 105 -2.65 14.81 9.17
C PRO A 105 -3.11 13.87 8.06
N THR A 106 -2.17 13.44 7.24
CA THR A 106 -2.38 12.41 6.20
C THR A 106 -1.64 11.13 6.55
N ILE A 107 -0.89 11.13 7.65
CA ILE A 107 -0.22 9.95 8.21
C ILE A 107 -0.49 9.93 9.72
N ALA A 108 -0.73 8.75 10.29
CA ALA A 108 -0.87 8.57 11.73
C ALA A 108 -0.07 7.34 12.18
N ILE A 109 0.59 7.44 13.34
CA ILE A 109 1.46 6.38 13.88
C ILE A 109 0.95 5.97 15.26
N THR A 110 0.69 4.68 15.46
CA THR A 110 0.26 4.12 16.74
C THR A 110 1.00 2.83 17.06
N LYS A 111 0.96 2.41 18.33
CA LYS A 111 1.44 1.10 18.78
C LYS A 111 0.25 0.24 19.16
N ALA A 112 0.32 -1.04 18.85
CA ALA A 112 -0.74 -1.98 19.16
C ALA A 112 -0.17 -3.38 19.35
N HIS A 113 -1.00 -4.26 19.90
CA HIS A 113 -0.79 -5.69 19.75
C HIS A 113 -1.62 -6.20 18.56
N MET A 114 -1.10 -7.20 17.87
CA MET A 114 -1.74 -7.84 16.73
C MET A 114 -1.85 -9.34 16.99
N LYS A 115 -3.01 -9.91 16.68
CA LYS A 115 -3.27 -11.35 16.76
C LYS A 115 -3.74 -11.83 15.40
N LEU A 116 -3.13 -12.90 14.93
CA LEU A 116 -3.51 -13.61 13.70
C LEU A 116 -3.64 -15.08 14.05
N PRO A 117 -4.75 -15.76 13.69
CA PRO A 117 -4.98 -17.16 14.06
C PRO A 117 -3.84 -18.11 13.70
N GLU A 118 -3.19 -17.90 12.56
CA GLU A 118 -2.10 -18.75 12.07
C GLU A 118 -0.84 -18.69 12.95
N LEU A 119 -0.61 -17.57 13.63
CA LEU A 119 0.61 -17.38 14.42
C LEU A 119 0.63 -18.30 15.64
N GLU A 120 -0.52 -18.67 16.19
CA GLU A 120 -0.59 -19.68 17.26
C GLU A 120 -0.07 -21.04 16.77
N GLN A 121 -0.43 -21.45 15.55
CA GLN A 121 0.10 -22.67 14.96
C GLN A 121 1.59 -22.54 14.65
N SER A 122 2.05 -21.37 14.20
CA SER A 122 3.46 -21.11 13.93
C SER A 122 4.31 -21.13 15.20
N VAL A 123 3.76 -20.70 16.34
CA VAL A 123 4.41 -20.88 17.66
C VAL A 123 4.42 -22.35 18.07
N ARG A 124 3.27 -23.04 18.00
CA ARG A 124 3.18 -24.48 18.36
C ARG A 124 4.11 -25.38 17.55
N SER A 125 4.34 -25.04 16.28
CA SER A 125 5.25 -25.79 15.39
C SER A 125 6.71 -25.35 15.49
N GLY A 126 7.02 -24.32 16.29
CA GLY A 126 8.37 -23.79 16.46
C GLY A 126 8.87 -22.91 15.31
N ARG A 127 8.02 -22.58 14.33
CA ARG A 127 8.36 -21.62 13.25
C ARG A 127 8.53 -20.19 13.76
N LEU A 128 7.85 -19.87 14.84
CA LEU A 128 7.98 -18.62 15.58
C LEU A 128 8.22 -18.93 17.06
N VAL A 129 9.14 -18.20 17.70
CA VAL A 129 9.49 -18.43 19.11
C VAL A 129 9.15 -17.17 19.91
N PRO A 130 8.34 -17.25 20.98
CA PRO A 130 8.06 -16.09 21.83
C PRO A 130 9.34 -15.55 22.49
N ASP A 131 9.56 -14.24 22.40
CA ASP A 131 10.70 -13.54 23.02
C ASP A 131 10.24 -12.52 24.09
N GLY A 132 8.93 -12.39 24.29
CA GLY A 132 8.31 -11.45 25.22
C GLY A 132 8.43 -9.98 24.80
N LYS A 133 8.96 -9.71 23.60
CA LYS A 133 9.23 -8.34 23.11
C LYS A 133 8.53 -8.06 21.79
N ILE A 134 8.75 -8.93 20.80
CA ILE A 134 8.13 -8.83 19.47
C ILE A 134 7.02 -9.88 19.37
N CYS A 135 7.32 -11.14 19.68
CA CYS A 135 6.33 -12.20 19.86
C CYS A 135 6.11 -12.37 21.37
N LEU A 136 4.98 -11.89 21.85
CA LEU A 136 4.73 -11.63 23.27
C LEU A 136 4.43 -12.89 24.08
N ASN A 137 3.81 -13.90 23.46
CA ASN A 137 3.28 -15.06 24.17
C ASN A 137 3.10 -16.29 23.27
N GLU A 138 2.72 -17.41 23.89
CA GLU A 138 2.50 -18.72 23.25
C GLU A 138 1.34 -18.76 22.24
N ILE A 139 0.46 -17.75 22.25
CA ILE A 139 -0.63 -17.62 21.27
C ILE A 139 -0.24 -16.74 20.06
N GLY A 140 1.04 -16.35 19.95
CA GLY A 140 1.56 -15.62 18.80
C GLY A 140 1.12 -14.15 18.73
N GLU A 141 0.81 -13.51 19.86
CA GLU A 141 0.50 -12.08 19.88
C GLU A 141 1.75 -11.25 19.58
N LEU A 142 1.64 -10.31 18.65
CA LEU A 142 2.78 -9.51 18.18
C LEU A 142 2.69 -8.07 18.66
N ALA A 143 3.77 -7.53 19.22
CA ALA A 143 3.92 -6.09 19.41
C ALA A 143 4.29 -5.42 18.08
N VAL A 144 3.52 -4.41 17.69
CA VAL A 144 3.65 -3.78 16.37
C VAL A 144 3.47 -2.27 16.44
N THR A 145 4.29 -1.55 15.67
CA THR A 145 4.03 -0.14 15.33
C THR A 145 3.29 -0.09 14.01
N LYS A 146 2.13 0.57 13.99
CA LYS A 146 1.25 0.71 12.82
C LYS A 146 1.30 2.14 12.30
N ILE A 147 1.40 2.29 10.99
CA ILE A 147 1.43 3.59 10.31
C ILE A 147 0.38 3.61 9.22
N ALA A 148 -0.67 4.39 9.38
CA ALA A 148 -1.68 4.61 8.36
C ALA A 148 -1.26 5.79 7.47
N VAL A 149 -1.40 5.66 6.16
CA VAL A 149 -1.00 6.70 5.19
C VAL A 149 -2.13 6.91 4.17
N GLU A 150 -2.58 8.15 4.05
CA GLU A 150 -3.45 8.63 2.99
C GLU A 150 -2.62 9.11 1.78
N PRO A 151 -3.12 8.89 0.55
CA PRO A 151 -2.42 9.30 -0.66
C PRO A 151 -2.45 10.83 -0.82
N VAL A 152 -1.29 11.41 -1.12
CA VAL A 152 -1.15 12.83 -1.48
C VAL A 152 -0.22 12.92 -2.68
N TRP A 153 -0.79 13.22 -3.84
CA TRP A 153 -0.08 13.19 -5.11
C TRP A 153 0.46 14.57 -5.47
N TYR A 154 1.76 14.66 -5.72
CA TYR A 154 2.41 15.76 -6.39
C TYR A 154 2.38 15.51 -7.90
N LEU A 155 1.41 16.13 -8.58
CA LEU A 155 1.07 15.84 -9.98
C LEU A 155 2.26 15.94 -10.96
N PRO A 156 3.17 16.93 -10.87
CA PRO A 156 4.36 16.95 -11.73
C PRO A 156 5.27 15.74 -11.53
N GLY A 157 5.47 15.31 -10.29
CA GLY A 157 6.28 14.15 -9.96
C GLY A 157 5.62 12.83 -10.36
N ILE A 158 4.30 12.73 -10.23
CA ILE A 158 3.52 11.60 -10.75
C ILE A 158 3.65 11.50 -12.27
N ALA A 159 3.49 12.62 -12.98
CA ALA A 159 3.61 12.67 -14.44
C ALA A 159 5.02 12.24 -14.91
N GLU A 160 6.08 12.77 -14.26
CA GLU A 160 7.46 12.37 -14.51
C GLU A 160 7.67 10.86 -14.27
N ARG A 161 7.13 10.31 -13.17
CA ARG A 161 7.26 8.89 -12.81
C ARG A 161 6.62 7.95 -13.83
N PHE A 162 5.59 8.42 -14.55
CA PHE A 162 4.92 7.66 -15.60
C PHE A 162 5.35 8.05 -17.02
N GLU A 163 6.37 8.90 -17.15
CA GLU A 163 6.87 9.37 -18.45
C GLU A 163 5.78 9.99 -19.34
N ILE A 164 4.83 10.69 -18.72
CA ILE A 164 3.74 11.40 -19.40
C ILE A 164 3.78 12.89 -19.05
N ASP A 165 3.16 13.71 -19.90
CA ASP A 165 3.01 15.12 -19.58
C ASP A 165 1.92 15.35 -18.50
N GLU A 166 2.13 16.37 -17.66
CA GLU A 166 1.22 16.71 -16.56
C GLU A 166 -0.21 17.02 -17.07
N GLY A 167 -0.34 17.59 -18.27
CA GLY A 167 -1.62 17.94 -18.87
C GLY A 167 -2.44 16.70 -19.24
N THR A 168 -1.81 15.73 -19.89
CA THR A 168 -2.40 14.43 -20.23
C THR A 168 -2.79 13.66 -18.99
N LEU A 169 -1.92 13.62 -17.96
CA LEU A 169 -2.27 13.01 -16.67
C LEU A 169 -3.55 13.63 -16.09
N ARG A 170 -3.60 14.97 -15.98
CA ARG A 170 -4.76 15.70 -15.44
C ARG A 170 -6.02 15.46 -16.24
N ARG A 171 -5.90 15.48 -17.57
CA ARG A 171 -7.02 15.26 -18.48
C ARG A 171 -7.57 13.85 -18.35
N ALA A 172 -6.71 12.84 -18.33
CA ALA A 172 -7.11 11.46 -18.13
C ALA A 172 -7.80 11.27 -16.77
N LEU A 173 -7.24 11.83 -15.70
CA LEU A 173 -7.86 11.79 -14.37
C LEU A 173 -9.26 12.43 -14.39
N PHE A 174 -9.44 13.57 -15.04
CA PHE A 174 -10.73 14.25 -15.14
C PHE A 174 -11.75 13.46 -15.99
N GLU A 175 -11.38 13.06 -17.21
CA GLU A 175 -12.29 12.40 -18.15
C GLU A 175 -12.71 11.01 -17.66
N VAL A 176 -11.76 10.20 -17.17
CA VAL A 176 -12.04 8.83 -16.72
C VAL A 176 -12.82 8.80 -15.40
N THR A 177 -12.71 9.84 -14.56
CA THR A 177 -13.53 9.97 -13.34
C THR A 177 -14.89 10.64 -13.59
N GLY A 178 -15.35 10.69 -14.85
CA GLY A 178 -16.66 11.22 -15.20
C GLY A 178 -16.78 12.74 -15.02
N GLY A 179 -15.67 13.48 -15.18
CA GLY A 179 -15.63 14.92 -14.97
C GLY A 179 -15.53 15.32 -13.49
N SER A 180 -15.16 14.40 -12.61
CA SER A 180 -14.89 14.72 -11.21
C SER A 180 -13.66 15.65 -11.09
N TYR A 181 -13.70 16.56 -10.12
CA TYR A 181 -12.62 17.54 -9.87
C TYR A 181 -12.27 18.43 -11.08
N PRO A 182 -13.16 19.36 -11.48
CA PRO A 182 -12.91 20.30 -12.58
C PRO A 182 -11.62 21.12 -12.45
N GLU A 183 -11.08 21.26 -11.24
CA GLU A 183 -9.81 21.94 -10.96
C GLU A 183 -8.59 21.23 -11.55
N LEU A 184 -8.69 19.95 -11.90
CA LEU A 184 -7.64 19.26 -12.65
C LEU A 184 -7.36 19.96 -13.99
N ILE A 185 -8.41 20.51 -14.61
CA ILE A 185 -8.35 21.24 -15.89
C ILE A 185 -8.22 22.75 -15.67
N THR A 186 -9.01 23.29 -14.74
CA THR A 186 -9.17 24.76 -14.59
C THR A 186 -8.12 25.42 -13.69
N ARG A 187 -7.35 24.64 -12.91
CA ARG A 187 -6.38 25.15 -11.93
C ARG A 187 -5.01 24.48 -12.09
N GLY A 188 -4.30 24.82 -13.16
CA GLY A 188 -2.94 24.35 -13.42
C GLY A 188 -1.89 24.83 -12.39
N ASP A 189 -2.22 25.86 -11.60
CA ASP A 189 -1.42 26.38 -10.50
C ASP A 189 -1.41 25.45 -9.27
N ILE A 190 -2.47 24.65 -9.07
CA ILE A 190 -2.55 23.70 -7.96
C ILE A 190 -1.85 22.40 -8.36
N LYS A 191 -0.72 22.08 -7.71
CA LYS A 191 0.11 20.91 -8.06
C LYS A 191 -0.14 19.66 -7.21
N LEU A 192 -0.98 19.76 -6.18
CA LEU A 192 -1.34 18.61 -5.33
C LEU A 192 -2.73 18.07 -5.63
N PHE A 193 -2.88 16.76 -5.47
CA PHE A 193 -4.14 16.06 -5.57
C PHE A 193 -4.25 15.02 -4.44
N LEU A 194 -5.35 15.02 -3.71
CA LEU A 194 -5.70 13.98 -2.74
C LEU A 194 -6.75 13.08 -3.40
N PRO A 195 -6.32 12.02 -4.11
CA PRO A 195 -7.25 11.13 -4.78
C PRO A 195 -8.10 10.37 -3.75
N PRO A 196 -9.40 10.14 -4.02
CA PRO A 196 -10.30 9.42 -3.12
C PRO A 196 -10.10 7.90 -3.23
N ILE A 197 -8.86 7.42 -3.15
CA ILE A 197 -8.49 6.01 -3.29
C ILE A 197 -8.06 5.42 -1.94
N GLY A 198 -7.91 4.10 -1.90
CA GLY A 198 -7.37 3.40 -0.75
C GLY A 198 -5.94 3.83 -0.44
N GLY A 199 -5.65 4.03 0.86
CA GLY A 199 -4.30 4.28 1.36
C GLY A 199 -3.48 3.01 1.56
N LEU A 200 -2.54 3.08 2.49
CA LEU A 200 -1.76 1.92 2.94
C LEU A 200 -1.60 1.91 4.45
N THR A 201 -1.23 0.75 4.98
CA THR A 201 -0.80 0.58 6.37
C THR A 201 0.55 -0.11 6.42
N VAL A 202 1.51 0.47 7.15
CA VAL A 202 2.78 -0.17 7.48
C VAL A 202 2.65 -0.84 8.85
N TYR A 203 3.14 -2.06 8.96
CA TYR A 203 3.32 -2.81 10.19
C TYR A 203 4.82 -3.01 10.38
N CYS A 204 5.38 -2.36 11.40
CA CYS A 204 6.78 -2.47 11.78
C CYS A 204 6.91 -3.37 13.02
N PHE A 205 7.73 -4.41 12.89
CA PHE A 205 8.10 -5.34 13.95
C PHE A 205 9.50 -4.99 14.46
N GLY A 206 9.64 -4.86 15.78
CA GLY A 206 10.83 -4.32 16.42
C GLY A 206 10.86 -2.79 16.49
N ASP A 207 12.05 -2.22 16.66
CA ASP A 207 12.26 -0.78 16.79
C ASP A 207 12.16 -0.06 15.42
N PRO A 208 11.22 0.88 15.24
CA PRO A 208 11.09 1.63 13.99
C PRO A 208 12.35 2.38 13.56
N ALA A 209 13.21 2.80 14.49
CA ALA A 209 14.44 3.51 14.15
C ALA A 209 15.40 2.64 13.29
N LYS A 210 15.36 1.32 13.48
CA LYS A 210 16.22 0.36 12.77
C LYS A 210 15.88 0.18 11.29
N MET A 211 14.67 0.55 10.85
CA MET A 211 14.27 0.43 9.43
C MET A 211 15.19 1.22 8.48
N SER A 212 15.72 2.34 8.97
CA SER A 212 16.59 3.24 8.20
C SER A 212 18.09 3.01 8.41
N ASP A 213 18.47 2.10 9.33
CA ASP A 213 19.88 1.84 9.64
C ASP A 213 20.50 0.88 8.60
N PRO A 214 21.48 1.32 7.79
CA PRO A 214 22.11 0.47 6.79
C PRO A 214 22.96 -0.66 7.39
N ASN A 215 23.26 -0.63 8.69
CA ASN A 215 24.04 -1.69 9.36
C ASN A 215 23.16 -2.81 9.92
N VAL A 216 21.84 -2.63 9.89
CA VAL A 216 20.88 -3.61 10.38
C VAL A 216 20.26 -4.34 9.18
N ARG A 217 19.86 -5.60 9.39
CA ARG A 217 19.16 -6.38 8.37
C ARG A 217 17.67 -6.03 8.34
N LEU A 218 17.11 -5.97 7.14
CA LEU A 218 15.71 -5.64 6.89
C LEU A 218 15.00 -6.75 6.10
N ALA A 219 13.91 -7.28 6.65
CA ALA A 219 12.96 -8.13 5.95
C ALA A 219 11.72 -7.31 5.56
N LEU A 220 11.38 -7.31 4.27
CA LEU A 220 10.28 -6.53 3.71
C LEU A 220 9.25 -7.42 3.01
N ARG A 221 7.97 -7.22 3.34
CA ARG A 221 6.83 -7.71 2.56
C ARG A 221 5.98 -6.55 2.09
N VAL A 222 5.82 -6.42 0.78
CA VAL A 222 4.84 -5.50 0.16
C VAL A 222 3.64 -6.30 -0.32
N HIS A 223 2.49 -6.07 0.30
CA HIS A 223 1.24 -6.79 0.06
C HIS A 223 0.21 -5.88 -0.60
N ASP A 224 -0.45 -6.36 -1.65
CA ASP A 224 -1.63 -5.70 -2.21
C ASP A 224 -2.86 -6.44 -1.69
N GLU A 225 -3.84 -5.68 -1.21
CA GLU A 225 -5.11 -6.16 -0.66
C GLU A 225 -5.79 -7.21 -1.54
N CYS A 226 -6.24 -8.28 -0.89
CA CYS A 226 -7.08 -9.32 -1.46
C CYS A 226 -8.10 -9.76 -0.40
N ASN A 227 -9.18 -8.99 -0.23
CA ASN A 227 -10.20 -9.14 0.80
C ASN A 227 -10.68 -10.59 0.98
N GLY A 228 -11.06 -11.27 -0.11
CA GLY A 228 -11.52 -12.65 -0.07
C GLY A 228 -10.50 -13.66 0.51
N SER A 229 -9.20 -13.45 0.27
CA SER A 229 -8.16 -14.32 0.84
C SER A 229 -7.72 -13.81 2.20
N ASP A 230 -7.40 -12.52 2.31
CA ASP A 230 -6.82 -11.90 3.49
C ASP A 230 -7.78 -11.88 4.69
N VAL A 231 -9.09 -11.80 4.47
CA VAL A 231 -10.09 -11.78 5.56
C VAL A 231 -10.75 -13.15 5.74
N PHE A 232 -11.12 -13.81 4.64
CA PHE A 232 -11.96 -15.01 4.67
C PHE A 232 -11.24 -16.32 4.31
N GLY A 233 -9.94 -16.27 4.02
CA GLY A 233 -9.13 -17.47 3.81
C GLY A 233 -9.41 -18.22 2.50
N SER A 234 -9.89 -17.52 1.46
CA SER A 234 -10.04 -18.12 0.12
C SER A 234 -8.75 -18.80 -0.36
N ASP A 235 -8.90 -20.02 -0.86
CA ASP A 235 -7.85 -20.92 -1.35
C ASP A 235 -7.61 -20.82 -2.87
N ILE A 236 -8.32 -19.91 -3.55
CA ILE A 236 -8.19 -19.64 -5.00
C ILE A 236 -6.89 -18.88 -5.31
N CYS A 237 -6.30 -18.20 -4.32
CA CYS A 237 -5.05 -17.46 -4.49
C CYS A 237 -4.12 -17.57 -3.27
N THR A 238 -2.84 -17.26 -3.49
CA THR A 238 -1.79 -17.36 -2.46
C THR A 238 -1.64 -16.10 -1.60
N CYS A 239 -2.59 -15.15 -1.66
CA CYS A 239 -2.47 -13.85 -0.99
C CYS A 239 -2.29 -13.97 0.52
N ARG A 240 -3.22 -14.64 1.23
CA ARG A 240 -3.12 -14.80 2.69
C ARG A 240 -1.94 -15.67 3.12
N PRO A 241 -1.69 -16.87 2.55
CA PRO A 241 -0.50 -17.66 2.92
C PRO A 241 0.81 -16.86 2.80
N TYR A 242 0.95 -16.07 1.74
CA TYR A 242 2.14 -15.27 1.52
C TYR A 242 2.20 -14.02 2.42
N LEU A 243 1.05 -13.48 2.85
CA LEU A 243 0.99 -12.43 3.87
C LEU A 243 1.45 -12.97 5.23
N ILE A 244 0.97 -14.13 5.65
CA ILE A 244 1.36 -14.77 6.92
C ILE A 244 2.85 -15.11 6.92
N PHE A 245 3.36 -15.73 5.86
CA PHE A 245 4.80 -15.95 5.67
C PHE A 245 5.59 -14.63 5.72
N GLY A 246 5.05 -13.58 5.09
CA GLY A 246 5.49 -12.19 5.20
C GLY A 246 5.73 -11.72 6.63
N VAL A 247 4.70 -11.88 7.47
CA VAL A 247 4.71 -11.51 8.88
C VAL A 247 5.71 -12.34 9.67
N GLU A 248 5.75 -13.66 9.46
CA GLU A 248 6.66 -14.56 10.17
C GLU A 248 8.13 -14.22 9.95
N GLU A 249 8.55 -14.04 8.70
CA GLU A 249 9.95 -13.67 8.41
C GLU A 249 10.28 -12.26 8.93
N ALA A 250 9.34 -11.32 8.83
CA ALA A 250 9.52 -9.97 9.37
C ALA A 250 9.72 -9.99 10.90
N VAL A 251 8.91 -10.77 11.61
CA VAL A 251 9.07 -10.96 13.07
C VAL A 251 10.42 -11.62 13.37
N ARG A 252 10.77 -12.70 12.65
CA ARG A 252 12.03 -13.42 12.88
C ARG A 252 13.25 -12.53 12.64
N GLU A 253 13.24 -11.71 11.60
CA GLU A 253 14.32 -10.75 11.33
C GLU A 253 14.44 -9.73 12.47
N ALA A 254 13.32 -9.19 12.95
CA ALA A 254 13.31 -8.26 14.08
C ALA A 254 13.84 -8.92 15.38
N GLN A 255 13.49 -10.18 15.64
CA GLN A 255 13.98 -10.95 16.80
C GLN A 255 15.49 -11.21 16.73
N ASN A 256 16.03 -11.40 15.53
CA ASN A 256 17.47 -11.55 15.29
C ASN A 256 18.27 -10.24 15.39
N GLY A 257 17.66 -9.17 15.89
CA GLY A 257 18.27 -7.84 16.03
C GLY A 257 18.10 -6.95 14.80
N GLY A 258 17.47 -7.46 13.74
CA GLY A 258 17.11 -6.77 12.51
C GLY A 258 15.89 -5.85 12.65
N SER A 259 15.21 -5.63 11.51
CA SER A 259 13.91 -4.96 11.41
C SER A 259 13.00 -5.72 10.45
N GLY A 260 11.71 -5.81 10.80
CA GLY A 260 10.69 -6.45 9.98
C GLY A 260 9.62 -5.44 9.56
N VAL A 261 9.31 -5.39 8.27
CA VAL A 261 8.31 -4.45 7.73
C VAL A 261 7.35 -5.17 6.80
N VAL A 262 6.06 -5.04 7.09
CA VAL A 262 4.97 -5.45 6.19
C VAL A 262 4.19 -4.20 5.79
N ILE A 263 4.03 -3.97 4.49
CA ILE A 263 3.26 -2.83 3.95
C ILE A 263 2.05 -3.38 3.23
N TYR A 264 0.86 -3.00 3.69
CA TYR A 264 -0.42 -3.42 3.15
C TYR A 264 -1.04 -2.28 2.34
N PHE A 265 -1.06 -2.41 1.01
CA PHE A 265 -1.67 -1.47 0.08
C PHE A 265 -3.12 -1.86 -0.19
N ARG A 266 -4.04 -0.89 -0.09
CA ARG A 266 -5.47 -1.10 -0.38
C ARG A 266 -5.76 -1.01 -1.87
N LYS A 267 -5.29 -2.01 -2.61
CA LYS A 267 -5.34 -2.12 -4.08
C LYS A 267 -5.97 -3.45 -4.53
N GLU A 268 -7.22 -3.68 -4.12
CA GLU A 268 -7.98 -4.89 -4.46
C GLU A 268 -7.99 -5.19 -5.97
N GLY A 269 -7.89 -6.48 -6.30
CA GLY A 269 -8.08 -6.97 -7.67
C GLY A 269 -7.10 -6.39 -8.67
N ARG A 270 -5.85 -6.11 -8.26
CA ARG A 270 -4.86 -5.40 -9.10
C ARG A 270 -5.30 -3.99 -9.51
N ALA A 271 -5.97 -3.31 -8.58
CA ALA A 271 -6.63 -2.02 -8.80
C ALA A 271 -7.78 -2.05 -9.84
N LEU A 272 -8.32 -3.22 -10.16
CA LEU A 272 -9.55 -3.38 -10.97
C LEU A 272 -10.82 -3.46 -10.12
N GLY A 273 -10.67 -3.63 -8.80
CA GLY A 273 -11.77 -3.82 -7.87
C GLY A 273 -12.32 -5.26 -7.82
N GLU A 274 -13.12 -5.52 -6.79
CA GLU A 274 -13.61 -6.86 -6.45
C GLU A 274 -14.64 -7.40 -7.46
N VAL A 275 -15.50 -6.52 -8.00
CA VAL A 275 -16.49 -6.92 -9.03
C VAL A 275 -15.82 -7.51 -10.25
N THR A 276 -14.83 -6.81 -10.83
CA THR A 276 -14.07 -7.27 -11.99
C THR A 276 -13.35 -8.57 -11.70
N LYS A 277 -12.73 -8.69 -10.51
CA LYS A 277 -12.09 -9.92 -10.05
C LYS A 277 -13.05 -11.11 -10.04
N TYR A 278 -14.26 -10.94 -9.51
CA TYR A 278 -15.26 -12.01 -9.48
C TYR A 278 -15.79 -12.36 -10.86
N LEU A 279 -15.96 -11.38 -11.77
CA LEU A 279 -16.28 -11.66 -13.16
C LEU A 279 -15.18 -12.51 -13.83
N VAL A 280 -13.91 -12.23 -13.56
CA VAL A 280 -12.78 -13.04 -14.06
C VAL A 280 -12.81 -14.45 -13.48
N TYR A 281 -13.03 -14.61 -12.18
CA TYR A 281 -13.15 -15.95 -11.56
C TYR A 281 -14.31 -16.75 -12.13
N ASN A 282 -15.47 -16.11 -12.28
CA ASN A 282 -16.65 -16.69 -12.90
C ASN A 282 -16.39 -17.14 -14.35
N ALA A 283 -15.70 -16.32 -15.13
CA ALA A 283 -15.34 -16.67 -16.51
C ALA A 283 -14.30 -17.81 -16.59
N ARG A 284 -13.40 -17.89 -15.61
CA ARG A 284 -12.43 -18.99 -15.48
C ARG A 284 -13.10 -20.31 -15.13
N LYS A 285 -13.93 -20.31 -14.08
CA LYS A 285 -14.61 -21.52 -13.58
C LYS A 285 -15.65 -22.08 -14.56
N ARG A 286 -16.35 -21.22 -15.31
CA ARG A 286 -17.24 -21.66 -16.41
C ARG A 286 -16.49 -22.14 -17.67
N GLY A 287 -15.21 -21.81 -17.77
CA GLY A 287 -14.30 -22.34 -18.79
C GLY A 287 -13.55 -23.55 -18.26
N SER A 288 -12.33 -23.75 -18.74
CA SER A 288 -11.46 -24.86 -18.33
C SER A 288 -10.53 -24.54 -17.15
N ASP A 289 -10.64 -23.36 -16.52
CA ASP A 289 -9.76 -22.84 -15.44
C ASP A 289 -8.27 -23.25 -15.55
N LEU A 290 -7.72 -23.12 -16.75
CA LEU A 290 -6.34 -23.50 -17.06
C LEU A 290 -5.38 -22.35 -16.73
N ALA A 291 -4.21 -22.70 -16.18
CA ALA A 291 -3.16 -21.74 -15.90
C ALA A 291 -2.69 -20.98 -17.16
N SER A 292 -2.66 -21.65 -18.31
CA SER A 292 -2.30 -21.05 -19.61
C SER A 292 -3.24 -19.93 -20.07
N GLU A 293 -4.50 -19.91 -19.62
CA GLU A 293 -5.49 -18.88 -19.98
C GLU A 293 -5.63 -17.76 -18.94
N TYR A 294 -4.93 -17.85 -17.80
CA TYR A 294 -5.15 -17.02 -16.62
C TYR A 294 -5.18 -15.51 -16.95
N PHE A 295 -4.15 -14.99 -17.63
CA PHE A 295 -4.07 -13.57 -17.96
C PHE A 295 -4.98 -13.15 -19.11
N LYS A 296 -5.27 -14.07 -20.04
CA LYS A 296 -6.14 -13.81 -21.20
C LYS A 296 -7.56 -13.50 -20.74
N ARG A 297 -8.05 -14.19 -19.70
CA ARG A 297 -9.39 -13.93 -19.13
C ARG A 297 -9.48 -12.55 -18.49
N THR A 298 -8.44 -12.11 -17.78
CA THR A 298 -8.39 -10.75 -17.24
C THR A 298 -8.38 -9.71 -18.36
N GLU A 299 -7.55 -9.89 -19.38
CA GLU A 299 -7.48 -8.99 -20.54
C GLU A 299 -8.81 -8.89 -21.29
N ASN A 300 -9.50 -10.01 -21.51
CA ASN A 300 -10.82 -10.02 -22.17
C ASN A 300 -11.88 -9.22 -21.42
N ILE A 301 -11.82 -9.14 -20.09
CA ILE A 301 -12.84 -8.49 -19.25
C ILE A 301 -12.44 -7.05 -18.90
N ALA A 302 -11.18 -6.83 -18.53
CA ALA A 302 -10.66 -5.57 -18.03
C ALA A 302 -9.93 -4.73 -19.08
N GLY A 303 -9.64 -5.29 -20.27
CA GLY A 303 -8.84 -4.65 -21.32
C GLY A 303 -7.34 -4.58 -21.02
N VAL A 304 -6.91 -4.96 -19.81
CA VAL A 304 -5.51 -4.94 -19.35
C VAL A 304 -5.26 -6.07 -18.36
N LYS A 305 -4.00 -6.50 -18.22
CA LYS A 305 -3.60 -7.59 -17.29
C LYS A 305 -3.36 -7.11 -15.85
N ASP A 306 -3.01 -5.84 -15.68
CA ASP A 306 -2.66 -5.23 -14.41
C ASP A 306 -2.82 -3.70 -14.46
N MET A 307 -3.47 -3.09 -13.46
CA MET A 307 -3.57 -1.63 -13.29
C MET A 307 -2.84 -1.16 -12.02
N ARG A 308 -2.06 -2.03 -11.37
CA ARG A 308 -1.25 -1.65 -10.23
C ARG A 308 -0.10 -0.81 -10.74
N PHE A 309 -0.24 0.48 -10.56
CA PHE A 309 0.86 1.43 -10.69
C PHE A 309 1.88 1.22 -9.56
N GLN A 310 2.74 0.20 -9.70
CA GLN A 310 3.77 -0.17 -8.71
C GLN A 310 4.86 0.89 -8.61
N ALA A 311 5.03 1.73 -9.63
CA ALA A 311 6.00 2.82 -9.63
C ALA A 311 5.82 3.81 -8.46
N LEU A 312 4.64 3.90 -7.84
CA LEU A 312 4.39 4.76 -6.66
C LEU A 312 4.66 4.05 -5.32
N MET A 313 4.75 2.73 -5.33
CA MET A 313 4.91 1.92 -4.11
C MET A 313 6.19 2.24 -3.30
N PRO A 314 7.35 2.55 -3.91
CA PRO A 314 8.58 2.82 -3.16
C PRO A 314 8.56 4.09 -2.31
N ASP A 315 7.63 5.01 -2.54
CA ASP A 315 7.57 6.31 -1.85
C ASP A 315 7.49 6.15 -0.32
N VAL A 316 6.74 5.16 0.17
CA VAL A 316 6.67 4.86 1.62
C VAL A 316 7.98 4.28 2.15
N LEU A 317 8.74 3.53 1.33
CA LEU A 317 10.04 3.02 1.74
C LEU A 317 11.04 4.16 1.91
N HIS A 318 11.02 5.14 1.01
CA HIS A 318 11.78 6.38 1.15
C HIS A 318 11.32 7.20 2.35
N TRP A 319 10.01 7.24 2.63
CA TRP A 319 9.49 7.90 3.81
C TRP A 319 9.98 7.26 5.11
N LEU A 320 10.10 5.92 5.15
CA LEU A 320 10.70 5.17 6.26
C LEU A 320 12.24 5.28 6.33
N GLY A 321 12.87 5.98 5.39
CA GLY A 321 14.32 6.12 5.32
C GLY A 321 15.07 4.87 4.85
N ILE A 322 14.37 3.87 4.31
CA ILE A 322 14.97 2.61 3.86
C ILE A 322 15.90 2.89 2.67
N THR A 323 17.13 2.37 2.76
CA THR A 323 18.17 2.52 1.73
C THR A 323 18.64 1.21 1.13
N LYS A 324 18.34 0.07 1.77
CA LYS A 324 18.55 -1.28 1.23
C LYS A 324 17.50 -2.24 1.81
N ILE A 325 17.26 -3.35 1.14
CA ILE A 325 16.44 -4.45 1.65
C ILE A 325 17.27 -5.72 1.60
N ASP A 326 17.49 -6.35 2.75
CA ASP A 326 18.25 -7.60 2.81
C ASP A 326 17.42 -8.76 2.29
N ARG A 327 16.15 -8.86 2.69
CA ARG A 327 15.23 -9.93 2.29
C ARG A 327 13.88 -9.37 1.87
N MET A 328 13.55 -9.48 0.58
CA MET A 328 12.23 -9.13 0.07
C MET A 328 11.39 -10.37 -0.15
N LEU A 329 10.27 -10.48 0.57
CA LEU A 329 9.31 -11.57 0.45
C LEU A 329 8.36 -11.33 -0.72
N SER A 330 8.86 -11.51 -1.95
CA SER A 330 8.05 -11.34 -3.15
C SER A 330 8.60 -12.08 -4.37
N MET A 331 7.67 -12.66 -5.13
CA MET A 331 7.93 -13.20 -6.47
C MET A 331 7.68 -12.18 -7.60
N SER A 332 7.11 -11.01 -7.28
CA SER A 332 6.70 -10.03 -8.29
C SER A 332 7.89 -9.21 -8.81
N ASN A 333 8.20 -9.34 -10.10
CA ASN A 333 9.22 -8.49 -10.75
C ASN A 333 8.79 -7.03 -10.74
N MET A 334 7.53 -6.72 -11.05
CA MET A 334 7.03 -5.34 -11.01
C MET A 334 7.29 -4.64 -9.66
N LYS A 335 7.16 -5.35 -8.53
CA LYS A 335 7.47 -4.78 -7.20
C LYS A 335 8.96 -4.63 -6.99
N HIS A 336 9.74 -5.65 -7.36
CA HIS A 336 11.19 -5.62 -7.27
C HIS A 336 11.78 -4.47 -8.10
N ASP A 337 11.43 -4.40 -9.37
CA ASP A 337 11.97 -3.46 -10.35
C ASP A 337 11.61 -2.03 -9.93
N ALA A 338 10.36 -1.76 -9.54
CA ALA A 338 9.95 -0.46 -9.04
C ALA A 338 10.80 0.00 -7.83
N ILE A 339 11.13 -0.89 -6.89
CA ILE A 339 11.95 -0.57 -5.72
C ILE A 339 13.42 -0.29 -6.14
N VAL A 340 13.99 -1.16 -6.96
CA VAL A 340 15.40 -1.04 -7.40
C VAL A 340 15.61 0.19 -8.28
N GLU A 341 14.69 0.49 -9.20
CA GLU A 341 14.71 1.68 -10.05
C GLU A 341 14.61 2.97 -9.23
N GLN A 342 13.97 2.94 -8.06
CA GLN A 342 13.96 4.04 -7.09
C GLN A 342 15.21 4.08 -6.21
N GLY A 343 16.21 3.24 -6.48
CA GLY A 343 17.53 3.28 -5.86
C GLY A 343 17.60 2.57 -4.50
N ILE A 344 16.69 1.63 -4.23
CA ILE A 344 16.76 0.77 -3.05
C ILE A 344 17.18 -0.64 -3.52
N PRO A 345 18.46 -1.04 -3.38
CA PRO A 345 18.89 -2.38 -3.72
C PRO A 345 18.20 -3.44 -2.86
N ILE A 346 17.89 -4.57 -3.48
CA ILE A 346 17.36 -5.77 -2.83
C ILE A 346 18.42 -6.86 -2.93
N HIS A 347 18.87 -7.41 -1.80
CA HIS A 347 19.95 -8.41 -1.76
C HIS A 347 19.43 -9.84 -1.96
N GLU A 348 18.28 -10.18 -1.39
CA GLU A 348 17.68 -11.50 -1.48
C GLU A 348 16.18 -11.37 -1.79
N ARG A 349 15.70 -12.15 -2.76
CA ARG A 349 14.27 -12.34 -3.03
C ARG A 349 13.84 -13.70 -2.50
N VAL A 350 12.80 -13.71 -1.68
CA VAL A 350 12.31 -14.92 -0.99
C VAL A 350 10.93 -15.29 -1.55
N PRO A 351 10.80 -16.39 -2.31
CA PRO A 351 9.50 -16.88 -2.78
C PRO A 351 8.67 -17.42 -1.60
N ILE A 352 7.38 -17.63 -1.81
CA ILE A 352 6.59 -18.38 -0.84
C ILE A 352 7.07 -19.85 -0.81
N PRO A 353 7.20 -20.49 0.35
CA PRO A 353 7.48 -21.93 0.45
C PRO A 353 6.39 -22.77 -0.24
N ASP A 354 6.79 -23.85 -0.91
CA ASP A 354 5.89 -24.70 -1.69
C ASP A 354 4.78 -25.35 -0.84
N GLU A 355 5.10 -25.68 0.41
CA GLU A 355 4.18 -26.27 1.38
C GLU A 355 3.07 -25.31 1.85
N LEU A 356 3.23 -24.00 1.60
CA LEU A 356 2.24 -22.97 1.94
C LEU A 356 1.35 -22.59 0.75
N ILE A 357 1.54 -23.21 -0.42
CA ILE A 357 0.73 -22.96 -1.63
C ILE A 357 -0.49 -23.89 -1.60
N PRO A 358 -1.72 -23.37 -1.51
CA PRO A 358 -2.93 -24.18 -1.64
C PRO A 358 -3.02 -24.82 -3.04
N GLU A 359 -3.65 -26.00 -3.12
CA GLU A 359 -3.74 -26.76 -4.37
C GLU A 359 -4.44 -25.99 -5.50
N ASP A 360 -5.64 -25.43 -5.25
CA ASP A 360 -6.39 -24.64 -6.26
C ASP A 360 -5.66 -23.34 -6.65
N SER A 361 -4.76 -22.85 -5.79
CA SER A 361 -3.91 -21.69 -6.08
C SER A 361 -2.75 -21.99 -7.03
N ARG A 362 -2.45 -23.27 -7.33
CA ARG A 362 -1.39 -23.65 -8.28
C ARG A 362 -1.64 -23.05 -9.67
N VAL A 363 -2.90 -23.01 -10.11
CA VAL A 363 -3.32 -22.34 -11.36
C VAL A 363 -2.82 -20.90 -11.43
N GLU A 364 -2.93 -20.15 -10.33
CA GLU A 364 -2.48 -18.78 -10.28
C GLU A 364 -0.95 -18.66 -10.23
N ILE A 365 -0.30 -19.42 -9.35
CA ILE A 365 1.13 -19.23 -9.10
C ILE A 365 1.98 -19.74 -10.26
N ASP A 366 1.61 -20.86 -10.87
CA ASP A 366 2.35 -21.45 -11.98
C ASP A 366 2.19 -20.58 -13.24
N ALA A 367 0.99 -20.04 -13.48
CA ALA A 367 0.76 -19.04 -14.53
C ALA A 367 1.62 -17.79 -14.32
N LYS A 368 1.74 -17.31 -13.08
CA LYS A 368 2.58 -16.15 -12.75
C LYS A 368 4.06 -16.44 -12.96
N ILE A 369 4.56 -17.57 -12.47
CA ILE A 369 5.96 -18.01 -12.64
C ILE A 369 6.31 -18.05 -14.12
N HIS A 370 5.47 -18.68 -14.94
CA HIS A 370 5.68 -18.74 -16.38
C HIS A 370 5.63 -17.37 -17.06
N SER A 371 4.76 -16.46 -16.61
CA SER A 371 4.75 -15.07 -17.10
C SER A 371 5.97 -14.24 -16.67
N GLY A 372 6.90 -14.84 -15.92
CA GLY A 372 8.19 -14.26 -15.56
C GLY A 372 8.35 -13.94 -14.07
N TYR A 373 7.39 -14.29 -13.19
CA TYR A 373 7.57 -14.09 -11.75
C TYR A 373 8.78 -14.89 -11.24
N PHE A 374 9.51 -14.30 -10.31
CA PHE A 374 10.70 -14.93 -9.74
C PHE A 374 10.34 -16.20 -8.99
N THR A 375 11.12 -17.25 -9.25
CA THR A 375 11.09 -18.52 -8.55
C THR A 375 12.51 -19.05 -8.41
N THR A 376 12.76 -19.85 -7.38
CA THR A 376 13.96 -20.67 -7.24
C THR A 376 13.72 -22.10 -7.74
N GLY A 377 12.50 -22.44 -8.13
CA GLY A 377 12.07 -23.75 -8.60
C GLY A 377 11.96 -23.86 -10.12
N HIS A 378 11.27 -24.91 -10.57
CA HIS A 378 11.04 -25.20 -11.99
C HIS A 378 10.09 -24.18 -12.64
N VAL A 379 10.38 -23.79 -13.87
CA VAL A 379 9.49 -22.98 -14.70
C VAL A 379 8.84 -23.91 -15.72
N MET A 380 7.53 -24.13 -15.55
CA MET A 380 6.76 -25.01 -16.44
C MET A 380 6.74 -24.52 -17.89
N SER A 381 6.84 -25.45 -18.82
CA SER A 381 6.55 -25.28 -20.24
C SER A 381 5.05 -25.03 -20.47
N MET A 382 4.70 -24.56 -21.67
CA MET A 382 3.30 -24.32 -22.04
C MET A 382 2.43 -25.59 -22.00
N ASP A 383 3.01 -26.74 -22.35
CA ASP A 383 2.30 -28.03 -22.33
C ASP A 383 2.05 -28.49 -20.89
N GLU A 384 3.03 -28.31 -19.99
CA GLU A 384 2.87 -28.58 -18.56
C GLU A 384 1.81 -27.66 -17.94
N LEU A 385 1.83 -26.36 -18.27
CA LEU A 385 0.82 -25.40 -17.82
C LEU A 385 -0.60 -25.73 -18.26
N ALA A 386 -0.77 -26.29 -19.46
CA ALA A 386 -2.08 -26.69 -19.96
C ALA A 386 -2.66 -27.88 -19.18
N SER A 387 -1.84 -28.60 -18.42
CA SER A 387 -2.27 -29.67 -17.51
C SER A 387 -2.59 -29.20 -16.09
N VAL A 388 -2.21 -27.96 -15.73
CA VAL A 388 -2.55 -27.36 -14.42
C VAL A 388 -3.96 -26.79 -14.49
N GLN A 389 -4.88 -27.46 -13.80
CA GLN A 389 -6.30 -27.15 -13.80
C GLN A 389 -6.81 -26.95 -12.37
N GLY A 390 -7.61 -25.90 -12.16
CA GLY A 390 -8.31 -25.67 -10.90
C GLY A 390 -9.63 -26.45 -10.82
N ARG A 391 -10.31 -26.38 -9.68
CA ARG A 391 -11.63 -27.02 -9.50
C ARG A 391 -12.62 -26.56 -10.58
N ALA A 392 -13.42 -27.49 -11.12
CA ALA A 392 -14.45 -27.17 -12.11
C ALA A 392 -15.65 -26.47 -11.46
N TRP A 393 -16.53 -25.86 -12.27
CA TRP A 393 -17.75 -25.22 -11.77
C TRP A 393 -18.61 -26.19 -10.95
N ASP A 394 -18.79 -27.42 -11.42
CA ASP A 394 -19.62 -28.45 -10.78
C ASP A 394 -19.04 -28.93 -9.44
N ASP A 395 -17.73 -28.78 -9.22
CA ASP A 395 -17.07 -29.13 -7.94
C ASP A 395 -17.31 -28.08 -6.84
N VAL A 396 -17.81 -26.89 -7.20
CA VAL A 396 -18.12 -25.79 -6.25
C VAL A 396 -19.58 -25.83 -5.81
N ASP A 397 -20.46 -26.50 -6.55
CA ASP A 397 -21.89 -26.61 -6.28
C ASP A 397 -22.25 -27.69 -5.21
N HIS A 398 -21.26 -28.28 -4.53
CA HIS A 398 -21.43 -29.38 -3.57
C HIS A 398 -20.86 -29.13 -2.18
#